data_AF-A0A2A5T500-F1
#
_entry.id   AF-A0A2A5T500-F1
#
_cell.length_a   1.000
_cell.length_b   1.000
_cell.length_c   1.000
_cell.angle_alpha   90.00
_cell.angle_beta   90.00
_cell.angle_gamma   90.00
#
_symmetry.space_group_name_H-M   'P 1'
#
loop_
_entity.id
_entity.type
_entity.pdbx_description
1 polymer ?
#
loop_
_entity_poly.entity_id
_entity_poly.type
_entity_poly.pdbx_seq_one_letter_code
_entity_poly.pdbx_strand_id
1 'polypeptide(L)'
;MPLPHHQVRPTGISFVDSSKLQVCHNLRILKHQVFKGTAKRGKGKMEWFYGFKLYLIINDQGGIISVKVTTANVDDKQPVSEMADELWGLSLIHFNQRSRTSR
;
A
#
# COMPACT_ATOMS: atom_id res chain seq x y z
N MET A 1 0.00 -18.12 -6.79
CA MET A 1 -1.07 -18.57 -5.88
C MET A 1 -1.66 -17.35 -5.22
N PRO A 2 -2.97 -17.07 -5.35
CA PRO A 2 -3.58 -15.97 -4.62
C PRO A 2 -3.67 -16.39 -3.14
N LEU A 3 -3.11 -15.57 -2.26
CA LEU A 3 -3.25 -15.76 -0.81
C LEU A 3 -4.74 -15.73 -0.44
N PRO A 4 -5.18 -16.46 0.60
CA PRO A 4 -6.55 -16.40 1.06
C PRO A 4 -6.82 -14.96 1.51
N HIS A 5 -7.59 -14.23 0.71
CA HIS A 5 -8.10 -12.92 1.10
C HIS A 5 -8.97 -13.15 2.33
N HIS A 6 -8.42 -12.86 3.51
CA HIS A 6 -9.24 -12.53 4.66
C HIS A 6 -10.11 -11.36 4.19
N GLN A 7 -11.38 -11.62 3.87
CA GLN A 7 -12.28 -10.64 3.25
C GLN A 7 -12.64 -9.58 4.30
N VAL A 8 -11.71 -8.66 4.54
CA VAL A 8 -11.96 -7.44 5.30
C VAL A 8 -12.91 -6.60 4.46
N ARG A 9 -14.13 -6.43 4.96
CA ARG A 9 -15.14 -5.62 4.30
C ARG A 9 -14.87 -4.14 4.55
N PRO A 10 -15.00 -3.28 3.52
CA PRO A 10 -15.12 -1.85 3.75
C PRO A 10 -16.42 -1.58 4.51
N THR A 11 -16.34 -1.01 5.71
CA THR A 11 -17.50 -0.75 6.58
C THR A 11 -18.18 0.59 6.27
N GLY A 12 -17.67 1.33 5.28
CA GLY A 12 -18.17 2.64 4.85
C GLY A 12 -17.16 3.77 5.04
N ILE A 13 -16.25 3.65 6.00
CA ILE A 13 -15.12 4.58 6.19
C ILE A 13 -13.82 3.78 6.13
N SER A 14 -12.79 4.35 5.51
CA SER A 14 -11.45 3.77 5.47
C SER A 14 -10.39 4.85 5.62
N PHE A 15 -9.30 4.52 6.29
CA PHE A 15 -8.18 5.40 6.55
C PHE A 15 -7.00 4.96 5.69
N VAL A 16 -6.28 5.95 5.15
CA VAL A 16 -5.05 5.73 4.39
C VAL A 16 -3.90 6.31 5.18
N ASP A 17 -2.87 5.51 5.41
CA ASP A 17 -1.61 5.98 5.98
C ASP A 17 -0.42 5.47 5.18
N SER A 18 0.70 6.19 5.28
CA SER A 18 1.96 5.78 4.68
C SER A 18 3.09 5.83 5.69
N SER A 19 3.89 4.77 5.71
CA SER A 19 5.03 4.62 6.60
C SER A 19 6.32 4.37 5.82
N LYS A 20 7.42 4.95 6.29
CA LYS A 20 8.75 4.71 5.70
C LYS A 20 9.26 3.34 6.11
N LEU A 21 9.73 2.56 5.15
CA LEU A 21 10.46 1.32 5.38
C LEU A 21 11.93 1.55 5.06
N GLN A 22 12.68 2.05 6.05
CA GLN A 22 14.12 2.26 5.91
C GLN A 22 14.86 0.93 5.94
N VAL A 23 15.67 0.66 4.90
CA VAL A 23 16.44 -0.60 4.82
C VAL A 23 17.86 -0.46 5.36
N CYS A 24 18.42 0.75 5.37
CA CYS A 24 19.69 1.04 6.01
C CYS A 24 19.84 2.53 6.37
N HIS A 25 20.80 2.84 7.25
CA HIS A 25 21.22 4.22 7.48
C HIS A 25 21.84 4.83 6.23
N ASN A 26 21.68 6.15 6.06
CA ASN A 26 22.15 6.88 4.87
C ASN A 26 23.66 6.72 4.60
N LEU A 27 24.45 6.60 5.68
CA LEU A 27 25.91 6.40 5.62
C LEU A 27 26.30 5.04 5.03
N ARG A 28 25.40 4.04 5.05
CA ARG A 28 25.70 2.67 4.61
C ARG A 28 25.18 2.35 3.21
N ILE A 29 24.52 3.29 2.53
CA ILE A 29 23.87 3.05 1.22
C ILE A 29 24.86 2.50 0.19
N LEU A 30 26.08 3.04 0.13
CA LEU A 30 27.09 2.61 -0.86
C LEU A 30 27.57 1.17 -0.64
N LYS A 31 27.45 0.64 0.58
CA LYS A 31 27.85 -0.73 0.95
C LYS A 31 26.65 -1.69 0.99
N HIS A 32 25.43 -1.19 0.84
CA HIS A 32 24.22 -1.98 0.97
C HIS A 32 23.93 -2.74 -0.34
N GLN A 33 24.02 -4.06 -0.31
CA GLN A 33 23.91 -4.90 -1.51
C GLN A 33 22.50 -5.51 -1.70
N VAL A 34 21.79 -5.85 -0.61
CA VAL A 34 20.55 -6.64 -0.66
C VAL A 34 19.44 -5.98 -1.50
N PHE A 35 19.27 -4.67 -1.36
CA PHE A 35 18.25 -3.89 -2.08
C PHE A 35 18.87 -2.93 -3.10
N LYS A 36 20.12 -3.17 -3.51
CA LYS A 36 20.79 -2.34 -4.51
C LYS A 36 19.99 -2.34 -5.81
N GLY A 37 19.82 -1.17 -6.42
CA GLY A 37 18.99 -0.99 -7.62
C GLY A 37 17.49 -0.87 -7.35
N THR A 38 16.98 -1.56 -6.33
CA THR A 38 15.55 -1.65 -6.00
C THR A 38 15.12 -0.57 -5.00
N ALA A 39 15.79 -0.46 -3.85
CA ALA A 39 15.53 0.62 -2.90
C ALA A 39 16.03 1.97 -3.46
N LYS A 40 15.31 3.04 -3.16
CA LYS A 40 15.64 4.42 -3.57
C LYS A 40 15.71 5.34 -2.36
N ARG A 41 16.34 6.51 -2.54
CA ARG A 41 16.26 7.58 -1.54
C ARG A 41 14.92 8.27 -1.65
N GLY A 42 14.26 8.50 -0.52
CA GLY A 42 13.06 9.31 -0.41
C GLY A 42 13.21 10.38 0.65
N LYS A 43 12.50 11.49 0.47
CA LYS A 43 12.35 12.52 1.49
C LYS A 43 11.10 12.18 2.30
N GLY A 44 11.18 12.24 3.62
CA GLY A 44 9.96 12.45 4.41
C GLY A 44 10.08 13.63 5.35
N LYS A 45 9.15 13.73 6.30
CA LYS A 45 8.94 14.93 7.13
C LYS A 45 10.23 15.53 7.70
N MET A 46 11.01 14.75 8.46
CA MET A 46 12.26 15.25 9.03
C MET A 46 13.48 14.95 8.15
N GLU A 47 13.67 13.70 7.73
CA GLU A 47 14.93 13.25 7.12
C GLU A 47 14.75 12.53 5.77
N TRP A 48 15.85 12.51 5.01
CA TRP A 48 16.03 11.59 3.88
C TRP A 48 16.25 10.17 4.40
N PHE A 49 15.71 9.18 3.70
CA PHE A 49 15.90 7.78 4.02
C PHE A 49 16.13 6.98 2.75
N TYR A 50 16.73 5.79 2.88
CA TYR A 50 16.90 4.85 1.79
C TYR A 50 16.07 3.60 2.05
N GLY A 51 15.18 3.27 1.12
CA GLY A 51 14.27 2.15 1.27
C GLY A 51 12.99 2.30 0.43
N PHE A 52 11.87 2.00 1.08
CA PHE A 52 10.55 1.90 0.48
C PHE A 52 9.51 2.70 1.26
N LYS A 53 8.34 2.93 0.67
CA LYS A 53 7.15 3.41 1.37
C LYS A 53 6.11 2.30 1.40
N LEU A 54 5.51 2.10 2.57
CA LEU A 54 4.38 1.20 2.77
C LEU A 54 3.11 2.05 2.86
N TYR A 55 2.12 1.73 2.05
CA TYR A 55 0.79 2.34 2.09
C TYR A 55 -0.20 1.30 2.60
N LEU A 56 -1.07 1.73 3.51
CA LEU A 56 -2.06 0.88 4.13
C LEU A 56 -3.43 1.55 4.01
N ILE A 57 -4.42 0.78 3.59
CA ILE A 57 -5.83 1.14 3.72
C ILE A 57 -6.43 0.25 4.80
N ILE A 58 -6.93 0.85 5.87
CA ILE A 58 -7.59 0.16 6.98
C ILE A 58 -9.05 0.60 7.11
N ASN A 59 -9.91 -0.31 7.54
CA ASN A 59 -11.26 0.08 7.96
C ASN A 59 -11.24 0.64 9.39
N ASP A 60 -12.39 1.16 9.81
CA ASP A 60 -12.67 1.67 11.16
C ASP A 60 -12.55 0.61 12.27
N GLN A 61 -12.59 -0.67 11.93
CA GLN A 61 -12.39 -1.79 12.85
C GLN A 61 -10.92 -2.24 12.95
N GLY A 62 -10.00 -1.55 12.27
CA GLY A 62 -8.57 -1.90 12.24
C GLY A 62 -8.22 -3.06 11.28
N GLY A 63 -9.18 -3.53 10.49
CA GLY A 63 -8.96 -4.52 9.45
C GLY A 63 -8.20 -3.92 8.26
N ILE A 64 -7.16 -4.63 7.81
CA ILE A 64 -6.37 -4.23 6.64
C ILE A 64 -7.13 -4.58 5.36
N ILE A 65 -7.48 -3.56 4.60
CA ILE A 65 -8.19 -3.69 3.32
C ILE A 65 -7.20 -3.87 2.16
N SER A 66 -6.17 -3.03 2.08
CA SER A 66 -5.16 -3.08 1.02
C SER A 66 -3.79 -2.63 1.51
N VAL A 67 -2.74 -3.21 0.92
CA VAL A 67 -1.33 -2.94 1.22
C VAL A 67 -0.59 -2.72 -0.07
N LYS A 68 0.21 -1.67 -0.14
CA LYS A 68 1.10 -1.41 -1.28
C LYS A 68 2.48 -0.98 -0.83
N VAL A 69 3.50 -1.49 -1.49
CA VAL A 69 4.89 -1.09 -1.26
C VAL A 69 5.43 -0.44 -2.51
N THR A 70 6.03 0.75 -2.38
CA THR A 70 6.67 1.46 -3.49
C THR A 70 8.10 1.85 -3.13
N THR A 71 8.89 2.24 -4.14
CA THR A 71 10.19 2.84 -3.88
C THR A 71 10.04 4.21 -3.22
N ALA A 72 10.99 4.58 -2.36
CA ALA A 72 10.85 5.76 -1.50
C ALA A 72 10.68 7.11 -2.23
N ASN A 73 10.98 7.19 -3.52
CA ASN A 73 10.90 8.40 -4.34
C ASN A 73 9.55 8.57 -5.05
N VAL A 74 8.60 7.65 -4.89
CA VAL A 74 7.27 7.75 -5.48
C VAL A 74 6.44 8.81 -4.72
N ASP A 75 5.73 9.66 -5.47
CA ASP A 75 4.76 10.62 -4.92
C ASP A 75 3.56 9.86 -4.36
N ASP A 76 3.14 10.21 -3.14
CA ASP A 76 2.09 9.51 -2.40
C ASP A 76 0.73 9.54 -3.11
N LYS A 77 0.48 10.51 -3.99
CA LYS A 77 -0.78 10.60 -4.76
C LYS A 77 -0.98 9.40 -5.70
N GLN A 78 0.10 8.92 -6.31
CA GLN A 78 0.04 7.84 -7.29
C GLN A 78 -0.40 6.49 -6.66
N PRO A 79 0.29 5.94 -5.65
CA PRO A 79 -0.09 4.66 -5.06
C PRO A 79 -1.44 4.73 -4.36
N VAL A 80 -1.81 5.87 -3.77
CA VAL A 80 -3.13 6.04 -3.14
C VAL A 80 -4.25 5.98 -4.18
N SER A 81 -4.10 6.65 -5.33
CA SER A 81 -5.06 6.56 -6.42
C SER A 81 -5.20 5.13 -6.92
N GLU A 82 -4.07 4.46 -7.20
CA GLU A 82 -4.07 3.09 -7.71
C GLU A 82 -4.74 2.12 -6.73
N MET A 83 -4.48 2.24 -5.42
CA MET A 83 -5.12 1.41 -4.39
C MET A 83 -6.63 1.70 -4.27
N ALA A 84 -7.05 2.95 -4.46
CA ALA A 84 -8.47 3.32 -4.46
C ALA A 84 -9.19 2.74 -5.68
N ASP A 85 -8.58 2.79 -6.87
CA ASP A 85 -9.14 2.24 -8.10
C ASP A 85 -9.32 0.72 -8.01
N GLU A 86 -8.32 0.01 -7.45
CA GLU A 86 -8.40 -1.43 -7.18
C GLU A 86 -9.57 -1.78 -6.25
N LEU A 87 -9.81 -0.94 -5.22
CA LEU A 87 -10.91 -1.12 -4.28
C LEU A 87 -12.29 -0.91 -4.91
N TRP A 88 -12.45 0.13 -5.74
CA TRP A 88 -13.69 0.38 -6.46
C TRP A 88 -13.99 -0.73 -7.47
N GLY A 89 -12.97 -1.23 -8.17
CA GLY A 89 -13.10 -2.38 -9.07
C GLY A 89 -13.62 -3.64 -8.36
N LEU A 90 -13.07 -3.95 -7.18
CA LEU A 90 -13.53 -5.07 -6.36
C LEU A 90 -14.99 -4.89 -5.90
N SER A 91 -15.36 -3.69 -5.49
CA SER A 91 -16.73 -3.37 -5.07
C SER A 91 -17.75 -3.57 -6.21
N LEU A 92 -17.43 -3.10 -7.42
CA LEU A 92 -18.27 -3.28 -8.61
C LEU A 92 -18.46 -4.76 -8.98
N ILE A 93 -17.39 -5.56 -8.92
CA ILE A 93 -17.46 -7.00 -9.19
C ILE A 93 -18.34 -7.70 -8.15
N HIS A 94 -18.17 -7.39 -6.87
CA HIS A 94 -18.94 -7.99 -5.78
C HIS A 94 -20.43 -7.61 -5.86
N PHE A 95 -20.75 -6.37 -6.23
CA PHE A 95 -22.12 -5.92 -6.45
C PHE A 95 -22.79 -6.67 -7.61
N ASN A 96 -22.08 -6.83 -8.74
CA ASN A 96 -22.59 -7.54 -9.91
C ASN A 96 -22.78 -9.04 -9.65
N GLN A 97 -21.95 -9.65 -8.80
CA GLN A 97 -22.17 -11.04 -8.36
C GLN A 97 -23.39 -11.15 -7.45
N ARG A 98 -23.58 -10.22 -6.51
CA ARG A 98 -24.73 -10.22 -5.59
C ARG A 98 -26.07 -10.02 -6.31
N SER A 99 -26.11 -9.17 -7.33
CA SER A 99 -27.31 -8.97 -8.15
C SER A 99 -27.65 -10.18 -9.03
N ARG A 100 -26.65 -10.98 -9.42
CA ARG A 100 -26.82 -12.23 -10.17
C ARG A 100 -27.24 -13.41 -9.30
N THR A 101 -26.75 -13.52 -8.07
CA THR A 101 -27.16 -14.59 -7.13
C THR A 101 -28.47 -14.30 -6.41
N SER A 102 -29.02 -13.10 -6.56
CA SER A 102 -30.33 -12.69 -6.02
C SER A 102 -31.47 -12.87 -7.04
N ARG A 103 -31.21 -13.51 -8.19
CA ARG A 103 -32.21 -13.97 -9.15
C ARG A 103 -32.30 -15.48 -9.15
#